data_AF-D6RI65-F1
#
_entry.id   AF-D6RI65-F1
#
_cell.length_a   1.000
_cell.length_b   1.000
_cell.length_c   1.000
_cell.angle_alpha   90.00
_cell.angle_beta   90.00
_cell.angle_gamma   90.00
#
_symmetry.space_group_name_H-M   'P 1'
#
loop_
_entity.id
_entity.type
_entity.pdbx_description
1 polymer ?
#
loop_
_entity_poly.entity_id
_entity_poly.type
_entity_poly.pdbx_seq_one_letter_code
_entity_poly.pdbx_strand_id
1 'polypeptide(L)' 'MGSRIKQNPETTFEVYVEVAYPRTGGTLSDPEVQRQFPEDYSDQPHS' A
#
# COMPACT_ATOMS: atom_id res chain seq x y z
N MET A 1 17.38 14.12 21.55
CA MET A 1 16.59 13.88 20.32
C MET A 1 15.54 12.85 20.67
N GLY A 2 14.26 13.18 20.48
CA GLY A 2 13.12 12.37 20.95
C GLY A 2 12.77 11.20 20.03
N SER A 3 11.74 10.46 20.42
CA SER A 3 11.18 9.35 19.64
C SER A 3 10.58 9.81 18.31
N ARG A 4 10.67 8.98 17.28
CA ARG A 4 10.05 9.18 15.95
C ARG A 4 8.73 8.40 15.79
N ILE A 5 8.27 7.72 16.84
CA ILE A 5 7.07 6.89 16.81
C ILE A 5 5.83 7.75 17.08
N LYS A 6 4.80 7.68 16.21
CA LYS A 6 3.48 8.27 16.46
C LYS A 6 2.91 7.64 17.73
N GLN A 7 2.83 8.39 18.82
CA GLN A 7 2.47 7.85 20.14
C GLN A 7 0.97 7.49 20.23
N ASN A 8 0.13 8.20 19.49
CA ASN A 8 -1.32 8.03 19.49
C ASN A 8 -1.81 7.95 18.04
N PRO A 9 -1.62 6.81 17.35
CA PRO A 9 -2.17 6.63 16.01
C PRO A 9 -3.70 6.58 16.08
N GLU A 10 -4.34 7.06 15.01
CA GLU A 10 -5.82 7.11 14.90
C GLU A 10 -6.40 5.75 14.54
N THR A 11 -5.68 4.99 13.71
CA THR A 11 -6.03 3.63 13.29
C THR A 11 -4.88 2.67 13.61
N THR A 12 -5.14 1.36 13.58
CA THR A 12 -4.11 0.34 13.78
C THR A 12 -3.15 0.26 12.60
N PHE A 13 -3.65 0.53 11.40
CA PHE A 13 -2.90 0.60 10.15
C PHE A 13 -3.63 1.55 9.19
N GLU A 14 -2.90 2.14 8.25
CA GLU A 14 -3.47 3.07 7.27
C GLU A 14 -4.08 2.33 6.07
N VAL A 15 -3.34 1.37 5.49
CA VAL A 15 -3.77 0.58 4.34
C VAL A 15 -3.18 -0.83 4.37
N TYR A 16 -3.94 -1.81 3.88
CA TYR A 16 -3.48 -3.14 3.54
C TYR A 16 -3.55 -3.33 2.03
N VAL A 17 -2.49 -3.88 1.43
CA VAL A 17 -2.44 -4.19 0.00
C VAL A 17 -1.96 -5.62 -0.24
N GLU A 18 -2.67 -6.34 -1.11
CA GLU A 18 -2.17 -7.57 -1.71
C GLU A 18 -1.52 -7.24 -3.04
N VAL A 19 -0.23 -7.57 -3.18
CA VAL A 19 0.57 -7.26 -4.36
C VAL A 19 1.03 -8.56 -5.00
N ALA A 20 0.85 -8.68 -6.32
CA ALA A 20 1.27 -9.86 -7.08
C ALA A 20 1.77 -9.49 -8.47
N TYR A 21 2.66 -10.31 -9.02
CA TYR A 21 3.05 -10.21 -10.42
C TYR A 21 1.89 -10.66 -11.32
N PRO A 22 1.50 -9.88 -12.34
CA PRO A 22 0.41 -10.27 -13.21
C PRO A 22 0.80 -11.52 -14.01
N ARG A 23 -0.12 -12.48 -14.10
CA ARG A 23 0.12 -13.81 -14.70
C ARG A 23 0.17 -13.78 -16.23
N THR A 24 -0.24 -12.67 -16.84
CA THR A 24 -0.35 -12.48 -18.28
C THR A 24 0.72 -11.50 -18.77
N GLY A 25 1.84 -12.04 -19.21
CA GLY A 25 2.87 -11.28 -19.91
C GLY A 25 4.14 -12.11 -20.00
N GLY A 26 4.60 -12.42 -21.22
CA GLY A 26 5.87 -13.12 -21.46
C GLY A 26 7.11 -12.28 -21.11
N THR A 27 6.94 -11.21 -20.34
CA THR A 27 7.94 -10.23 -19.92
C THR A 27 7.72 -10.01 -18.43
N LEU A 28 8.80 -9.95 -17.63
CA LEU A 28 8.73 -9.63 -16.20
C LEU A 28 8.14 -8.23 -16.02
N SER A 29 6.83 -8.15 -15.85
CA SER A 29 6.09 -6.94 -15.52
C SER A 29 6.28 -6.59 -14.05
N ASP A 30 6.11 -5.31 -13.71
CA ASP A 30 6.14 -4.85 -12.33
C ASP A 30 5.00 -5.51 -11.50
N PRO A 31 5.18 -5.66 -10.19
CA PRO A 31 4.15 -6.19 -9.32
C PRO A 31 3.01 -5.16 -9.16
N GLU A 32 1.77 -5.63 -9.24
CA GLU A 32 0.57 -4.79 -9.21
C GLU A 32 -0.25 -5.07 -7.94
N VAL A 33 -0.91 -4.03 -7.43
CA VAL A 33 -1.90 -4.16 -6.33
C VAL A 33 -3.12 -4.88 -6.88
N GLN A 34 -3.39 -6.08 -6.34
CA GLN A 34 -4.54 -6.90 -6.70
C GLN A 34 -5.76 -6.57 -5.83
N ARG A 35 -5.53 -6.22 -4.56
CA ARG A 35 -6.56 -5.87 -3.58
C ARG A 35 -6.03 -4.83 -2.62
N GLN A 36 -6.91 -3.96 -2.17
CA GLN A 36 -6.61 -2.99 -1.12
C GLN A 36 -7.75 -2.90 -0.13
N PHE A 37 -7.41 -2.53 1.11
CA PHE A 37 -8.36 -2.17 2.15
C PHE A 37 -7.81 -0.99 2.97
N PRO A 38 -8.60 0.08 3.22
CA PRO A 38 -9.93 0.34 2.66
C PRO A 38 -9.92 0.48 1.13
N GLU A 39 -11.03 0.15 0.47
CA GLU A 39 -11.14 0.23 -1.00
C GLU A 39 -11.03 1.68 -1.51
N ASP A 40 -11.43 2.65 -0.69
CA ASP A 40 -11.41 4.08 -0.96
C ASP A 40 -10.11 4.79 -0.53
N TYR A 41 -9.13 4.04 -0.02
CA TYR A 41 -7.83 4.60 0.35
C TYR A 41 -7.16 5.23 -0.88
N SER A 42 -7.03 6.56 -0.86
CA SER A 42 -6.63 7.38 -2.02
C SER A 42 -5.34 8.16 -1.77
N ASP A 43 -4.41 7.60 -0.97
CA ASP A 43 -3.08 8.17 -0.74
C ASP A 43 -2.12 7.79 -1.89
N GLN A 44 -2.54 8.05 -3.13
CA GLN A 44 -1.57 8.08 -4.23
C GLN A 44 -0.74 9.35 -4.03
N PRO A 45 0.58 9.27 -3.82
CA PRO A 45 1.40 10.45 -3.69
C PRO A 45 1.23 11.28 -4.96
N HIS A 46 0.71 12.51 -4.82
CA HIS A 46 0.73 13.50 -5.90
C HIS A 46 2.18 13.58 -6.40
N SER A 47 2.39 13.22 -7.66
CA SER A 47 3.68 13.31 -8.34
C SER A 47 4.18 14.75 -8.44
#